data_AF-A0A969I191-F1
#
_entry.id   AF-A0A969I191-F1
#
_cell.length_a   1.000
_cell.length_b   1.000
_cell.length_c   1.000
_cell.angle_alpha   90.00
_cell.angle_beta   90.00
_cell.angle_gamma   90.00
#
_symmetry.space_group_name_H-M   'P 1'
#
loop_
_entity.id
_entity.type
_entity.pdbx_description
1 polymer ?
#
loop_
_entity_poly.entity_id
_entity_poly.type
_entity_poly.pdbx_seq_one_letter_code
_entity_poly.pdbx_strand_id
1 'polypeptide(L)'
;MALLIVPALTLFELASGSVTGAWKGLLGLDIHKQIAAVVSADTNTFANKLVAKLFEIVIVLTASFMAFLAGLAAFKLIELPAGGVSRMARNTRWLTARFYDHRVWMLGIGWFSFLVTILLFGQIPGQFQPSIDDENSRVEIEMVPGTTLAETKRIVNGVAARLNQEPEVERLLERIRQGETSSIFVKLKEDRTRSSIEFERELAPVLAKFPDARVRFQSQSGGFGSGRDMTVLLAGSDPVLLDQTATRLVEEMKGLNTLVAPRISADLNRPEIIIT
;
A
#
# COMPACT_ATOMS: atom_id res chain seq x y z
N MET A 1 -10.77 -45.30 -6.65
CA MET A 1 -10.48 -43.94 -6.16
C MET A 1 -10.01 -42.99 -7.26
N ALA A 2 -9.06 -43.36 -8.13
CA ALA A 2 -8.55 -42.48 -9.20
C ALA A 2 -9.60 -41.99 -10.22
N LEU A 3 -10.64 -42.78 -10.50
CA LEU A 3 -11.71 -42.45 -11.46
C LEU A 3 -12.72 -41.38 -10.99
N LEU A 4 -12.72 -41.00 -9.71
CA LEU A 4 -13.53 -39.88 -9.18
C LEU A 4 -12.74 -38.56 -9.14
N ILE A 5 -11.42 -38.69 -8.99
CA ILE A 5 -10.49 -37.55 -8.92
C ILE A 5 -10.42 -36.88 -10.30
N VAL A 6 -10.35 -37.66 -11.38
CA VAL A 6 -10.31 -37.14 -12.76
C VAL A 6 -11.55 -36.30 -13.11
N PRO A 7 -12.81 -36.76 -12.94
CA PRO A 7 -13.98 -35.94 -13.25
C PRO A 7 -14.13 -34.72 -12.33
N ALA A 8 -13.74 -34.82 -11.05
CA ALA A 8 -13.73 -33.69 -10.13
C ALA A 8 -12.63 -32.67 -10.48
N LEU A 9 -11.44 -33.11 -10.90
CA LEU A 9 -10.40 -32.26 -11.45
C LEU A 9 -10.80 -31.66 -12.79
N THR A 10 -11.47 -32.39 -13.68
CA THR A 10 -11.95 -31.81 -14.94
C THR A 10 -13.09 -30.83 -14.72
N LEU A 11 -13.99 -31.07 -13.75
CA LEU A 11 -15.01 -30.09 -13.36
C LEU A 11 -14.39 -28.88 -12.69
N PHE A 12 -13.36 -29.07 -11.87
CA PHE A 12 -12.59 -27.99 -11.25
C PHE A 12 -11.74 -27.22 -12.26
N GLU A 13 -11.13 -27.86 -13.26
CA GLU A 13 -10.40 -27.24 -14.37
C GLU A 13 -11.33 -26.57 -15.37
N LEU A 14 -12.53 -27.11 -15.60
CA LEU A 14 -13.54 -26.46 -16.44
C LEU A 14 -14.18 -25.28 -15.70
N ALA A 15 -14.38 -25.36 -14.38
CA ALA A 15 -14.86 -24.26 -13.55
C ALA A 15 -13.78 -23.20 -13.33
N SER A 16 -12.54 -23.58 -13.01
CA SER A 16 -11.42 -22.65 -12.87
C SER A 16 -10.97 -22.09 -14.20
N GLY A 17 -11.02 -22.86 -15.29
CA GLY A 17 -10.75 -22.46 -16.66
C GLY A 17 -11.87 -21.63 -17.29
N SER A 18 -13.13 -21.82 -16.89
CA SER A 18 -14.22 -20.91 -17.26
C SER A 18 -14.22 -19.65 -16.40
N VAL A 19 -13.83 -19.71 -15.13
CA VAL A 19 -13.64 -18.52 -14.29
C VAL A 19 -12.42 -17.73 -14.75
N THR A 20 -11.27 -18.36 -14.99
CA THR A 20 -10.08 -17.67 -15.53
C THR A 20 -10.23 -17.31 -17.00
N GLY A 21 -10.97 -18.07 -17.80
CA GLY A 21 -11.29 -17.76 -19.19
C GLY A 21 -12.33 -16.64 -19.32
N ALA A 22 -13.34 -16.60 -18.45
CA ALA A 22 -14.26 -15.47 -18.32
C ALA A 22 -13.55 -14.25 -17.73
N TRP A 23 -12.60 -14.42 -16.81
CA TRP A 23 -11.76 -13.35 -16.29
C TRP A 23 -10.78 -12.81 -17.34
N LYS A 24 -10.15 -13.69 -18.15
CA LYS A 24 -9.35 -13.32 -19.33
C LYS A 24 -10.21 -12.69 -20.43
N GLY A 25 -11.46 -13.11 -20.59
CA GLY A 25 -12.43 -12.52 -21.51
C GLY A 25 -12.90 -11.13 -21.06
N LEU A 26 -13.12 -10.94 -19.75
CA LEU A 26 -13.44 -9.65 -19.14
C LEU A 26 -12.25 -8.68 -19.18
N LEU A 27 -11.04 -9.18 -18.97
CA LEU A 27 -9.80 -8.42 -19.17
C LEU A 27 -9.52 -8.18 -20.67
N GLY A 28 -9.88 -9.11 -21.55
CA GLY A 28 -9.70 -8.99 -23.00
C GLY A 28 -10.67 -8.03 -23.68
N LEU A 29 -11.83 -7.75 -23.06
CA LEU A 29 -12.82 -6.80 -23.57
C LEU A 29 -12.48 -5.33 -23.26
N ASP A 30 -11.33 -5.02 -22.64
CA ASP A 30 -10.89 -3.67 -22.29
C ASP A 30 -11.93 -2.82 -21.51
N ILE A 31 -12.99 -3.44 -20.98
CA ILE A 31 -14.04 -2.81 -20.18
C ILE A 31 -13.43 -2.21 -18.92
N HIS A 32 -12.39 -2.83 -18.37
CA HIS A 32 -11.62 -2.29 -17.25
C HIS A 32 -10.87 -0.99 -17.62
N LYS A 33 -10.39 -0.83 -18.86
CA LYS A 33 -9.79 0.43 -19.34
C LYS A 33 -10.83 1.47 -19.76
N GLN A 34 -11.96 1.05 -20.33
CA GLN A 34 -13.06 1.96 -20.67
C GLN A 34 -13.77 2.51 -19.41
N ILE A 35 -13.93 1.69 -18.37
CA ILE A 35 -14.42 2.14 -17.06
C ILE A 35 -13.37 3.04 -16.38
N ALA A 36 -12.08 2.70 -16.46
CA ALA A 36 -11.02 3.58 -15.96
C ALA A 36 -10.98 4.93 -16.70
N ALA A 37 -11.27 4.96 -18.00
CA ALA A 37 -11.31 6.19 -18.82
C ALA A 37 -12.57 7.05 -18.56
N VAL A 38 -13.70 6.43 -18.20
CA VAL A 38 -14.92 7.17 -17.81
C VAL A 38 -14.83 7.66 -16.35
N VAL A 39 -14.05 6.98 -15.50
CA VAL A 39 -13.83 7.34 -14.08
C VAL A 39 -12.60 8.26 -13.88
N SER A 40 -11.71 8.38 -14.87
CA SER A 40 -10.52 9.25 -14.80
C SER A 40 -10.80 10.75 -14.99
N ALA A 41 -12.06 11.16 -15.15
CA ALA A 41 -12.41 12.58 -15.24
C ALA A 41 -12.42 13.29 -13.88
N ASP A 42 -12.44 12.58 -12.74
CA ASP A 42 -12.40 13.22 -11.41
C ASP A 42 -11.84 12.30 -10.31
N THR A 43 -10.53 12.30 -10.14
CA THR A 43 -9.78 11.20 -9.48
C THR A 43 -9.61 11.32 -7.96
N ASN A 44 -10.21 12.31 -7.28
CA ASN A 44 -9.88 12.58 -5.87
C ASN A 44 -11.04 12.51 -4.85
N THR A 45 -12.27 12.17 -5.25
CA THR A 45 -13.39 12.13 -4.31
C THR A 45 -13.68 10.70 -3.83
N PHE A 46 -13.81 10.52 -2.51
CA PHE A 46 -14.17 9.25 -1.83
C PHE A 46 -15.37 8.52 -2.49
N ALA A 47 -16.33 9.29 -3.01
CA ALA A 47 -17.50 8.79 -3.73
C ALA A 47 -17.13 7.96 -4.98
N ASN A 48 -16.12 8.37 -5.75
CA ASN A 48 -15.71 7.64 -6.96
C ASN A 48 -15.01 6.32 -6.64
N LYS A 49 -14.22 6.27 -5.56
CA LYS A 49 -13.63 5.02 -5.05
C LYS A 49 -14.71 4.06 -4.52
N LEU A 50 -15.76 4.58 -3.89
CA LEU A 50 -16.87 3.79 -3.37
C LEU A 50 -17.71 3.19 -4.52
N VAL A 51 -18.05 4.00 -5.51
CA VAL A 51 -18.80 3.56 -6.70
C VAL A 51 -17.98 2.54 -7.50
N ALA A 52 -16.70 2.79 -7.76
CA ALA A 52 -15.83 1.84 -8.45
C ALA A 52 -15.75 0.48 -7.73
N LYS A 53 -15.60 0.48 -6.40
CA LYS A 53 -15.62 -0.77 -5.60
C LYS A 53 -16.96 -1.49 -5.65
N LEU A 54 -18.08 -0.76 -5.64
CA LEU A 54 -19.42 -1.38 -5.77
C LEU A 54 -19.61 -2.07 -7.12
N PHE A 55 -19.16 -1.44 -8.21
CA PHE A 55 -19.22 -2.06 -9.54
C PHE A 55 -18.33 -3.30 -9.65
N GLU A 56 -17.13 -3.26 -9.06
CA GLU A 56 -16.23 -4.42 -9.01
C GLU A 56 -16.87 -5.61 -8.28
N ILE A 57 -17.53 -5.34 -7.14
CA ILE A 57 -18.28 -6.37 -6.39
C ILE A 57 -19.43 -6.94 -7.23
N VAL A 58 -20.19 -6.10 -7.94
CA VAL A 58 -21.30 -6.55 -8.81
C VAL A 58 -20.81 -7.40 -9.98
N ILE A 59 -19.68 -7.04 -10.58
CA ILE A 59 -19.05 -7.83 -11.65
C ILE A 59 -18.57 -9.18 -11.12
N VAL A 60 -17.94 -9.21 -9.95
CA VAL A 60 -17.51 -10.47 -9.32
C VAL A 60 -18.71 -11.35 -8.98
N LEU A 61 -19.79 -10.78 -8.45
CA LEU A 61 -21.02 -11.52 -8.15
C LEU A 61 -21.70 -12.07 -9.41
N THR A 62 -21.81 -11.27 -10.47
CA THR A 62 -22.41 -11.69 -11.74
C THR A 62 -21.54 -12.71 -12.48
N ALA A 63 -20.22 -12.54 -12.49
CA ALA A 63 -19.28 -13.52 -13.03
C ALA A 63 -19.32 -14.84 -12.24
N SER A 64 -19.40 -14.77 -10.90
CA SER A 64 -19.55 -15.95 -10.04
C SER A 64 -20.89 -16.65 -10.25
N PHE A 65 -21.97 -15.90 -10.45
CA PHE A 65 -23.29 -16.43 -10.77
C PHE A 65 -23.33 -17.11 -12.16
N MET A 66 -22.71 -16.49 -13.16
CA MET A 66 -22.57 -17.06 -14.51
C MET A 66 -21.68 -18.30 -14.51
N ALA A 67 -20.59 -18.31 -13.74
CA ALA A 67 -19.74 -19.49 -13.58
C ALA A 67 -20.47 -20.63 -12.84
N PHE A 68 -21.30 -20.31 -11.85
CA PHE A 68 -22.14 -21.28 -11.16
C PHE A 68 -23.18 -21.91 -12.09
N LEU A 69 -23.83 -21.09 -12.94
CA LEU A 69 -24.77 -21.57 -13.96
C LEU A 69 -24.07 -22.41 -15.04
N ALA A 70 -22.88 -22.01 -15.49
CA ALA A 70 -22.07 -22.78 -16.43
C ALA A 70 -21.62 -24.12 -15.83
N GLY A 71 -21.26 -24.14 -14.55
CA GLY A 71 -20.95 -25.36 -13.80
C GLY A 71 -22.15 -26.32 -13.72
N LEU A 72 -23.35 -25.80 -13.44
CA LEU A 72 -24.60 -26.57 -13.48
C LEU A 72 -24.93 -27.11 -14.87
N ALA A 73 -24.74 -26.30 -15.92
CA ALA A 73 -24.98 -26.72 -17.30
C ALA A 73 -23.99 -27.81 -17.76
N ALA A 74 -22.71 -27.67 -17.42
CA ALA A 74 -21.69 -28.69 -17.68
C ALA A 74 -21.99 -30.00 -16.94
N PHE A 75 -22.46 -29.91 -15.69
CA PHE A 75 -22.88 -31.07 -14.92
C PHE A 75 -24.06 -31.81 -15.58
N LYS A 76 -25.06 -31.06 -16.07
CA LYS A 76 -26.22 -31.60 -16.78
C LYS A 76 -25.86 -32.21 -18.14
N LEU A 77 -24.83 -31.68 -18.83
CA LEU A 77 -24.28 -32.26 -20.05
C LEU A 77 -23.56 -33.60 -19.79
N ILE A 78 -22.89 -33.74 -18.65
CA ILE A 78 -22.23 -34.99 -18.23
C ILE A 78 -23.27 -36.07 -17.83
N GLU A 79 -24.49 -35.68 -17.46
CA GLU A 79 -25.62 -36.59 -17.18
C GLU A 79 -26.32 -37.14 -18.45
N LEU A 80 -26.19 -36.51 -19.62
CA LEU A 80 -26.82 -36.96 -20.86
C LEU A 80 -26.49 -38.43 -21.26
N PRO A 81 -25.23 -38.91 -21.16
CA PRO A 81 -24.92 -40.33 -21.42
C PRO A 81 -25.35 -41.29 -20.30
N ALA A 82 -25.84 -40.79 -19.15
CA ALA A 82 -26.25 -41.59 -18.00
C ALA A 82 -27.64 -42.27 -18.16
N GLY A 83 -28.34 -42.02 -19.27
CA GLY A 83 -29.62 -42.65 -19.62
C GLY A 83 -29.52 -44.06 -20.23
N GLY A 84 -28.34 -44.49 -20.66
CA GLY A 84 -28.13 -45.78 -21.34
C GLY A 84 -27.90 -46.98 -20.41
N VAL A 85 -27.90 -48.19 -20.98
CA VAL A 85 -27.61 -49.47 -20.28
C VAL A 85 -26.13 -49.91 -20.36
N SER A 86 -25.26 -49.08 -20.94
CA SER A 86 -23.83 -49.39 -21.14
C SER A 86 -23.04 -49.36 -19.82
N ARG A 87 -21.87 -50.03 -19.78
CA ARG A 87 -20.94 -49.96 -18.63
C ARG A 87 -20.53 -48.51 -18.33
N MET A 88 -20.45 -47.66 -19.35
CA MET A 88 -20.13 -46.24 -19.23
C MET A 88 -21.28 -45.43 -18.62
N ALA A 89 -22.53 -45.79 -18.93
CA ALA A 89 -23.72 -45.16 -18.35
C ALA A 89 -23.91 -45.51 -16.85
N ARG A 90 -23.55 -46.73 -16.43
CA ARG A 90 -23.55 -47.10 -15.00
C ARG A 90 -22.47 -46.37 -14.21
N ASN A 91 -21.27 -46.22 -14.78
CA ASN A 91 -20.19 -45.49 -14.14
C ASN A 91 -20.53 -43.99 -14.03
N THR A 92 -21.15 -43.39 -15.06
CA THR A 92 -21.61 -41.99 -15.01
C THR A 92 -22.73 -41.79 -14.00
N ARG A 93 -23.73 -42.68 -13.91
CA ARG A 93 -24.75 -42.63 -12.82
C ARG A 93 -24.16 -42.73 -11.42
N TRP A 94 -23.16 -43.59 -11.23
CA TRP A 94 -22.49 -43.74 -9.93
C TRP A 94 -21.68 -42.48 -9.56
N LEU A 95 -21.03 -41.86 -10.54
CA LEU A 95 -20.31 -40.59 -10.35
C LEU A 95 -21.28 -39.43 -10.05
N THR A 96 -22.36 -39.29 -10.82
CA THR A 96 -23.34 -38.20 -10.64
C THR A 96 -24.08 -38.31 -9.31
N ALA A 97 -24.44 -39.53 -8.88
CA ALA A 97 -25.03 -39.78 -7.56
C ALA A 97 -24.13 -39.30 -6.40
N ARG A 98 -22.80 -39.30 -6.57
CA ARG A 98 -21.86 -38.80 -5.56
C ARG A 98 -21.83 -37.27 -5.48
N PHE A 99 -22.12 -36.56 -6.57
CA PHE A 99 -22.20 -35.09 -6.61
C PHE A 99 -23.49 -34.54 -5.99
N TYR A 100 -24.57 -35.34 -5.93
CA TYR A 100 -25.77 -35.02 -5.15
C TYR A 100 -25.58 -35.25 -3.64
N ASP A 101 -24.48 -35.86 -3.21
CA ASP A 101 -24.16 -36.00 -1.79
C ASP A 101 -23.59 -34.69 -1.25
N HIS A 102 -24.27 -34.10 -0.27
CA HIS A 102 -23.87 -32.88 0.44
C HIS A 102 -22.40 -32.87 0.90
N ARG A 103 -21.82 -34.05 1.16
CA ARG A 103 -20.41 -34.21 1.57
C ARG A 103 -19.41 -33.64 0.55
N VAL A 104 -19.69 -33.79 -0.74
CA VAL A 104 -18.79 -33.28 -1.81
C VAL A 104 -18.85 -31.76 -1.87
N TRP A 105 -20.04 -31.17 -1.72
CA TRP A 105 -20.22 -29.72 -1.67
C TRP A 105 -19.62 -29.11 -0.41
N MET A 106 -19.78 -29.76 0.76
CA MET A 106 -19.16 -29.30 2.01
C MET A 106 -17.62 -29.29 1.91
N LEU A 107 -17.01 -30.33 1.32
CA LEU A 107 -15.57 -30.39 1.10
C LEU A 107 -15.10 -29.36 0.05
N GLY A 108 -15.86 -29.21 -1.04
CA GLY A 108 -15.56 -28.24 -2.11
C GLY A 108 -15.63 -26.79 -1.64
N ILE A 109 -16.66 -26.43 -0.87
CA ILE A 109 -16.80 -25.09 -0.28
C ILE A 109 -15.68 -24.84 0.73
N GLY A 110 -15.34 -25.83 1.57
CA GLY A 110 -14.22 -25.72 2.50
C GLY A 110 -12.88 -25.49 1.80
N TRP A 111 -12.60 -26.27 0.75
CA TRP A 111 -11.41 -26.11 -0.08
C TRP A 111 -11.36 -24.75 -0.79
N PHE A 112 -12.48 -24.31 -1.36
CA PHE A 112 -12.59 -23.02 -2.00
C PHE A 112 -12.37 -21.87 -1.01
N SER A 113 -13.01 -21.91 0.16
CA SER A 113 -12.80 -20.93 1.23
C SER A 113 -11.35 -20.87 1.68
N PHE A 114 -10.67 -22.02 1.75
CA PHE A 114 -9.25 -22.10 2.09
C PHE A 114 -8.37 -21.41 1.03
N LEU A 115 -8.61 -21.69 -0.26
CA LEU A 115 -7.88 -21.04 -1.35
C LEU A 115 -8.11 -19.52 -1.40
N VAL A 116 -9.36 -19.07 -1.21
CA VAL A 116 -9.70 -17.65 -1.12
C VAL A 116 -8.96 -17.00 0.05
N THR A 117 -8.90 -17.68 1.20
CA THR A 117 -8.16 -17.17 2.37
C THR A 117 -6.69 -16.98 2.03
N ILE A 118 -6.02 -17.98 1.44
CA ILE A 118 -4.61 -17.86 1.02
C ILE A 118 -4.40 -16.68 0.06
N LEU A 119 -5.28 -16.53 -0.93
CA LEU A 119 -5.21 -15.44 -1.89
C LEU A 119 -5.33 -14.07 -1.20
N LEU A 120 -6.30 -13.92 -0.29
CA LEU A 120 -6.49 -12.68 0.47
C LEU A 120 -5.29 -12.37 1.35
N PHE A 121 -4.74 -13.36 2.06
CA PHE A 121 -3.52 -13.17 2.86
C PHE A 121 -2.33 -12.73 2.00
N GLY A 122 -2.19 -13.25 0.76
CA GLY A 122 -1.16 -12.82 -0.18
C GLY A 122 -1.34 -11.41 -0.73
N GLN A 123 -2.56 -10.86 -0.67
CA GLN A 123 -2.89 -9.51 -1.16
C GLN A 123 -2.84 -8.43 -0.08
N ILE A 124 -2.86 -8.80 1.21
CA ILE A 124 -2.81 -7.82 2.31
C ILE A 124 -1.38 -7.28 2.41
N PRO A 125 -1.16 -5.96 2.23
CA PRO A 125 0.15 -5.37 2.38
C PRO A 125 0.60 -5.48 3.85
N GLY A 126 1.77 -6.10 4.07
CA GLY A 126 2.37 -6.17 5.39
C GLY A 126 2.78 -4.78 5.89
N GLN A 127 2.43 -4.45 7.13
CA GLN A 127 2.89 -3.25 7.82
C GLN A 127 3.56 -3.65 9.13
N PHE A 128 4.78 -3.20 9.37
CA PHE A 128 5.53 -3.52 10.59
C PHE A 128 4.97 -2.77 11.81
N GLN A 129 4.65 -1.48 11.63
CA GLN A 129 3.95 -0.65 12.60
C GLN A 129 2.91 0.17 11.85
N PRO A 130 1.61 0.04 12.18
CA PRO A 130 0.59 0.88 11.58
C PRO A 130 0.80 2.32 12.04
N SER A 131 0.81 3.26 11.10
CA SER A 131 0.74 4.69 11.43
C SER A 131 -0.60 4.94 12.12
N ILE A 132 -0.55 5.56 13.29
CA ILE A 132 -1.74 5.91 14.06
C ILE A 132 -2.02 7.39 13.90
N ASP A 133 -3.28 7.76 14.08
CA ASP A 133 -3.63 9.17 14.10
C ASP A 133 -3.31 9.75 15.49
N ASP A 134 -2.08 10.24 15.68
CA ASP A 134 -1.63 10.85 16.94
C ASP A 134 -1.89 12.36 16.93
N GLU A 135 -2.29 12.91 18.07
CA GLU A 135 -2.39 14.36 18.27
C GLU A 135 -1.02 15.03 18.35
N ASN A 136 0.04 14.26 18.59
CA ASN A 136 1.39 14.81 18.74
C ASN A 136 2.20 14.56 17.47
N SER A 137 2.63 15.64 16.83
CA SER A 137 3.59 15.60 15.75
C SER A 137 4.86 16.35 16.14
N ARG A 138 6.02 15.87 15.68
CA ARG A 138 7.30 16.53 15.92
C ARG A 138 7.93 16.97 14.62
N VAL A 139 8.27 18.25 14.54
CA VAL A 139 9.04 18.83 13.44
C VAL A 139 10.49 18.96 13.88
N GLU A 140 11.41 18.41 13.10
CA GLU A 140 12.85 18.58 13.25
C GLU A 140 13.35 19.62 12.26
N ILE A 141 14.16 20.55 12.78
CA ILE A 141 14.74 21.68 12.05
C ILE A 141 16.25 21.58 12.21
N GLU A 142 16.93 21.20 11.13
CA GLU A 142 18.38 21.10 11.07
C GLU A 142 18.93 22.30 10.29
N MET A 143 19.72 23.14 10.96
CA MET A 143 20.30 24.35 10.38
C MET A 143 21.63 24.05 9.68
N VAL A 144 22.08 24.98 8.84
CA VAL A 144 23.44 24.95 8.29
C VAL A 144 24.48 25.11 9.43
N PRO A 145 25.63 24.40 9.40
CA PRO A 145 26.69 24.60 10.38
C PRO A 145 27.16 26.06 10.45
N GLY A 146 27.42 26.56 11.66
CA GLY A 146 27.93 27.92 11.88
C GLY A 146 26.87 29.01 12.03
N THR A 147 25.57 28.69 11.97
CA THR A 147 24.49 29.68 12.20
C THR A 147 24.47 30.17 13.65
N THR A 148 24.15 31.45 13.84
CA THR A 148 24.01 32.04 15.18
C THR A 148 22.69 31.63 15.85
N LEU A 149 22.63 31.65 17.19
CA LEU A 149 21.38 31.40 17.91
C LEU A 149 20.25 32.34 17.50
N ALA A 150 20.57 33.61 17.23
CA ALA A 150 19.58 34.60 16.79
C ALA A 150 18.97 34.24 15.43
N GLU A 151 19.79 33.71 14.52
CA GLU A 151 19.34 33.25 13.21
C GLU A 151 18.52 31.97 13.29
N THR A 152 18.95 30.99 14.07
CA THR A 152 18.17 29.77 14.34
C THR A 152 16.81 30.14 14.91
N LYS A 153 16.76 31.06 15.88
CA LYS A 153 15.50 31.54 16.46
C LYS A 153 14.60 32.19 15.42
N ARG A 154 15.14 33.03 14.52
CA ARG A 154 14.36 33.66 13.45
C ARG A 154 13.68 32.62 12.55
N ILE A 155 14.41 31.57 12.16
CA ILE A 155 13.88 30.52 11.28
C ILE A 155 12.88 29.63 12.02
N VAL A 156 13.18 29.18 13.24
CA VAL A 156 12.27 28.37 14.07
C VAL A 156 10.96 29.11 14.32
N ASN A 157 11.02 30.40 14.69
CA ASN A 157 9.84 31.22 14.86
C ASN A 157 9.04 31.37 13.55
N GLY A 158 9.72 31.46 12.40
CA GLY A 158 9.07 31.53 11.09
C GLY A 158 8.32 30.25 10.74
N VAL A 159 8.92 29.09 11.03
CA VAL A 159 8.28 27.78 10.87
C VAL A 159 7.09 27.65 11.81
N ALA A 160 7.26 28.01 13.09
CA ALA A 160 6.18 28.00 14.07
C ALA A 160 5.02 28.92 13.69
N ALA A 161 5.31 30.13 13.20
CA ALA A 161 4.29 31.06 12.72
C ALA A 161 3.51 30.50 11.53
N ARG A 162 4.17 29.78 10.61
CA ARG A 162 3.49 29.11 9.50
C ARG A 162 2.63 27.96 9.99
N LEU A 163 3.09 27.15 10.94
CA LEU A 163 2.31 26.06 11.53
C LEU A 163 1.09 26.59 12.28
N ASN A 164 1.21 27.73 12.97
CA ASN A 164 0.13 28.34 13.73
C ASN A 164 -0.99 28.94 12.85
N GLN A 165 -0.79 29.04 11.53
CA GLN A 165 -1.82 29.44 10.58
C GLN A 165 -2.79 28.29 10.26
N GLU A 166 -2.42 27.04 10.58
CA GLU A 166 -3.25 25.87 10.32
C GLU A 166 -4.29 25.72 11.43
N PRO A 167 -5.58 25.53 11.08
CA PRO A 167 -6.67 25.50 12.06
C PRO A 167 -6.61 24.27 12.99
N GLU A 168 -5.91 23.21 12.60
CA GLU A 168 -5.79 21.96 13.37
C GLU A 168 -4.78 22.07 14.52
N VAL A 169 -3.91 23.08 14.54
CA VAL A 169 -2.89 23.23 15.58
C VAL A 169 -3.53 23.79 16.85
N GLU A 170 -3.36 23.09 17.97
CA GLU A 170 -3.77 23.53 19.31
C GLU A 170 -2.63 24.30 19.99
N ARG A 171 -1.44 23.70 20.02
CA ARG A 171 -0.27 24.26 20.73
C ARG A 171 1.02 23.90 20.03
N LEU A 172 1.98 24.80 20.14
CA LEU A 172 3.35 24.63 19.65
C LEU A 172 4.32 24.84 20.81
N LEU A 173 5.30 23.94 20.93
CA LEU A 173 6.44 24.12 21.81
C LEU A 173 7.72 24.10 20.99
N GLU A 174 8.38 25.25 20.93
CA GLU A 174 9.64 25.43 20.23
C GLU A 174 10.81 25.10 21.15
N ARG A 175 11.72 24.25 20.69
CA ARG A 175 12.97 23.94 21.37
C ARG A 175 14.13 24.31 20.45
N ILE A 176 14.72 25.47 20.71
CA ILE A 176 15.82 26.03 19.94
C ILE A 176 17.14 25.60 20.57
N ARG A 177 18.03 25.04 19.75
CA ARG A 177 19.39 24.68 20.13
C ARG A 177 20.38 25.22 19.11
N GLN A 178 21.50 25.75 19.58
CA GLN A 178 22.57 26.23 18.70
C GLN A 178 23.53 25.08 18.37
N GLY A 179 23.82 24.86 17.10
CA GLY A 179 24.74 23.80 16.64
C GLY A 179 24.18 22.37 16.72
N GLU A 180 22.91 22.22 17.13
CA GLU A 180 22.16 20.97 17.16
C GLU A 180 20.82 21.14 16.41
N THR A 181 20.17 20.02 16.11
CA THR A 181 18.81 20.01 15.56
C THR A 181 17.83 20.64 16.55
N SER A 182 17.16 21.70 16.11
CA SER A 182 16.04 22.31 16.83
C SER A 182 14.77 21.51 16.56
N SER A 183 13.83 21.49 17.50
CA SER A 183 12.60 20.71 17.37
C SER A 183 11.38 21.53 17.76
N ILE A 184 10.30 21.43 16.99
CA ILE A 184 9.00 21.97 17.35
C ILE A 184 8.07 20.80 17.64
N PHE A 185 7.48 20.78 18.83
CA PHE A 185 6.43 19.86 19.20
C PHE A 185 5.09 20.51 18.87
N VAL A 186 4.31 19.85 18.03
CA VAL A 186 3.00 20.28 17.58
C VAL A 186 1.96 19.41 18.24
N LYS A 187 1.06 20.02 19.01
CA LYS A 187 -0.15 19.37 19.49
C LYS A 187 -1.31 19.78 18.58
N LEU A 188 -1.92 18.79 17.94
CA LEU A 188 -3.09 18.91 17.09
C LEU A 188 -4.36 18.78 17.93
N LYS A 189 -5.45 19.39 17.48
CA LYS A 189 -6.78 19.26 18.10
C LYS A 189 -7.35 17.86 17.87
N GLU A 190 -8.13 17.36 18.83
CA GLU A 190 -8.87 16.09 18.72
C GLU A 190 -9.94 16.16 17.60
N ASP A 191 -10.71 17.25 17.55
CA ASP A 191 -11.71 17.49 16.51
C ASP A 191 -11.06 18.22 15.32
N ARG A 192 -10.49 17.44 14.41
CA ARG A 192 -9.79 17.91 13.20
C ARG A 192 -10.38 17.28 11.95
N THR A 193 -10.39 18.04 10.86
CA THR A 193 -10.88 17.61 9.55
C THR A 193 -9.90 16.68 8.84
N ARG A 194 -8.59 16.90 9.00
CA ARG A 194 -7.51 16.11 8.42
C ARG A 194 -6.88 15.22 9.48
N SER A 195 -6.50 14.00 9.12
CA SER A 195 -5.67 13.16 10.00
C SER A 195 -4.27 13.75 10.16
N SER A 196 -3.56 13.39 11.23
CA SER A 196 -2.15 13.77 11.44
C SER A 196 -1.26 13.40 10.26
N ILE A 197 -1.50 12.24 9.64
CA ILE A 197 -0.75 11.74 8.49
C ILE A 197 -0.97 12.63 7.27
N GLU A 198 -2.21 13.03 7.00
CA GLU A 198 -2.55 13.93 5.89
C GLU A 198 -1.97 15.32 6.12
N PHE A 199 -2.10 15.85 7.35
CA PHE A 199 -1.50 17.11 7.77
C PHE A 199 0.02 17.14 7.53
N GLU A 200 0.74 16.11 7.96
CA GLU A 200 2.19 16.00 7.77
C GLU A 200 2.58 15.91 6.29
N ARG A 201 1.84 15.12 5.49
CA ARG A 201 2.12 14.94 4.06
C ARG A 201 1.87 16.20 3.25
N GLU A 202 0.82 16.96 3.56
CA GLU A 202 0.48 18.20 2.87
C GLU A 202 1.43 19.35 3.26
N LEU A 203 1.86 19.41 4.52
CA LEU A 203 2.77 20.47 4.99
C LEU A 203 4.23 20.18 4.72
N ALA A 204 4.66 18.92 4.60
CA ALA A 204 6.06 18.58 4.37
C ALA A 204 6.68 19.33 3.16
N PRO A 205 6.03 19.41 1.97
CA PRO A 205 6.55 20.19 0.84
C PRO A 205 6.57 21.70 1.08
N VAL A 206 5.69 22.22 1.93
CA VAL A 206 5.63 23.65 2.27
C VAL A 206 6.79 23.99 3.22
N LEU A 207 6.99 23.16 4.24
CA LEU A 207 8.08 23.31 5.21
C LEU A 207 9.46 23.10 4.58
N ALA A 208 9.57 22.25 3.56
CA ALA A 208 10.80 22.04 2.81
C ALA A 208 11.27 23.27 2.00
N LYS A 209 10.43 24.30 1.83
CA LYS A 209 10.77 25.53 1.10
C LYS A 209 11.45 26.59 1.97
N PHE A 210 11.56 26.39 3.29
CA PHE A 210 12.24 27.34 4.16
C PHE A 210 13.72 27.41 3.78
N PRO A 211 14.26 28.62 3.51
CA PRO A 211 15.66 28.78 3.18
C PRO A 211 16.53 28.50 4.40
N ASP A 212 17.77 28.06 4.16
CA ASP A 212 18.83 27.90 5.17
C ASP A 212 18.52 26.95 6.35
N ALA A 213 17.43 26.18 6.24
CA ALA A 213 17.03 25.17 7.21
C ALA A 213 16.38 23.96 6.57
N ARG A 214 16.69 22.79 7.11
CA ARG A 214 16.07 21.52 6.72
C ARG A 214 14.96 21.21 7.70
N VAL A 215 13.73 21.53 7.31
CA VAL A 215 12.53 21.28 8.11
C VAL A 215 11.85 20.00 7.66
N ARG A 216 11.57 19.09 8.60
CA ARG A 216 10.89 17.81 8.33
C ARG A 216 10.06 17.35 9.51
N PHE A 217 9.05 16.52 9.25
CA PHE A 217 8.37 15.77 10.30
C PHE A 217 9.19 14.54 10.72
N GLN A 218 9.15 14.20 12.00
CA GLN A 218 9.74 12.99 12.54
C GLN A 218 8.82 11.80 12.23
N SER A 219 9.39 10.66 11.82
CA SER A 219 8.64 9.43 11.61
C SER A 219 7.95 8.93 12.89
N GLN A 220 6.67 8.58 12.80
CA GLN A 220 5.92 7.92 13.88
C GLN A 220 6.46 6.52 14.20
N SER A 221 7.03 5.82 13.21
CA SER A 221 7.57 4.46 13.39
C SER A 221 8.89 4.43 14.17
N GLY A 222 9.32 5.58 14.73
CA GLY A 222 10.54 5.67 15.52
C GLY A 222 11.80 5.31 14.74
N GLY A 223 11.81 5.64 13.43
CA GLY A 223 12.78 5.18 12.43
C GLY A 223 14.20 4.95 12.98
N PHE A 224 14.72 3.74 12.80
CA PHE A 224 16.02 3.32 13.30
C PHE A 224 17.12 4.36 12.99
N GLY A 225 17.67 4.99 14.03
CA GLY A 225 18.76 5.96 13.94
C GLY A 225 18.33 7.36 13.50
N SER A 226 17.96 7.55 12.22
CA SER A 226 17.84 8.89 11.60
C SER A 226 16.49 9.60 11.81
N GLY A 227 15.53 8.92 12.45
CA GLY A 227 14.15 9.42 12.60
C GLY A 227 13.34 9.44 11.30
N ARG A 228 13.79 8.69 10.28
CA ARG A 228 13.11 8.51 8.99
C ARG A 228 12.61 7.08 8.82
N ASP A 229 11.58 6.90 8.01
CA ASP A 229 10.97 5.59 7.74
C ASP A 229 11.96 4.58 7.12
N MET A 230 12.98 5.07 6.39
CA MET A 230 14.02 4.24 5.79
C MET A 230 15.38 4.92 5.88
N THR A 231 16.38 4.16 6.33
CA THR A 231 17.79 4.56 6.37
C THR A 231 18.63 3.47 5.72
N VAL A 232 19.50 3.85 4.78
CA VAL A 232 20.46 2.93 4.15
C VAL A 232 21.85 3.31 4.64
N LEU A 233 22.55 2.36 5.26
CA LEU A 233 23.92 2.56 5.72
C LEU A 233 24.88 2.07 4.63
N LEU A 234 25.69 2.99 4.10
CA LEU A 234 26.80 2.67 3.21
C LEU A 234 28.10 2.70 4.01
N ALA A 235 28.89 1.63 3.92
CA ALA A 235 30.19 1.52 4.57
C ALA A 235 31.27 1.20 3.53
N GLY A 236 32.35 1.96 3.55
CA GLY A 236 33.48 1.80 2.64
C GLY A 236 34.74 2.43 3.23
N SER A 237 35.90 1.89 2.86
CA SER A 237 37.21 2.39 3.29
C SER A 237 37.70 3.58 2.46
N ASP A 238 37.22 3.72 1.22
CA ASP A 238 37.55 4.84 0.33
C ASP A 238 36.45 5.92 0.42
N PRO A 239 36.77 7.10 0.97
CA PRO A 239 35.79 8.17 1.13
C PRO A 239 35.31 8.76 -0.21
N VAL A 240 36.16 8.78 -1.24
CA VAL A 240 35.82 9.36 -2.55
C VAL A 240 34.84 8.45 -3.28
N LEU A 241 35.13 7.15 -3.31
CA LEU A 241 34.25 6.17 -3.92
C LEU A 241 32.90 6.06 -3.16
N LEU A 242 32.94 6.15 -1.83
CA LEU A 242 31.76 6.12 -0.98
C LEU A 242 30.80 7.28 -1.29
N ASP A 243 31.32 8.51 -1.40
CA ASP A 243 30.52 9.71 -1.67
C ASP A 243 29.90 9.67 -3.09
N GLN A 244 30.66 9.23 -4.08
CA GLN A 244 30.15 9.04 -5.45
C GLN A 244 29.01 8.01 -5.49
N THR A 245 29.19 6.90 -4.77
CA THR A 245 28.19 5.83 -4.70
C THR A 245 26.93 6.31 -3.97
N ALA A 246 27.09 7.02 -2.85
CA ALA A 246 25.98 7.59 -2.09
C ALA A 246 25.19 8.60 -2.92
N THR A 247 25.88 9.47 -3.66
CA THR A 247 25.25 10.46 -4.55
C THR A 247 24.46 9.79 -5.66
N ARG A 248 25.05 8.79 -6.32
CA ARG A 248 24.36 8.01 -7.36
C ARG A 248 23.11 7.32 -6.82
N LEU A 249 23.21 6.68 -5.66
CA LEU A 249 22.08 6.01 -5.02
C LEU A 249 20.94 6.99 -4.72
N VAL A 250 21.26 8.20 -4.22
CA VAL A 250 20.25 9.22 -3.96
C VAL A 250 19.55 9.67 -5.24
N GLU A 251 20.28 9.87 -6.35
CA GLU A 251 19.67 10.20 -7.64
C GLU A 251 18.75 9.10 -8.16
N GLU A 252 19.17 7.84 -8.06
CA GLU A 252 18.33 6.69 -8.44
C GLU A 252 17.07 6.61 -7.55
N MET A 253 17.19 6.90 -6.25
CA MET A 253 16.06 6.93 -5.32
C MET A 253 15.09 8.10 -5.59
N LYS A 254 15.57 9.25 -6.12
CA LYS A 254 14.69 10.37 -6.50
C LYS A 254 13.74 10.00 -7.65
N GLY A 255 14.10 9.01 -8.46
CA GLY A 255 13.25 8.50 -9.54
C GLY A 255 12.07 7.64 -9.07
N LEU A 256 12.01 7.28 -7.79
CA LEU A 256 10.97 6.42 -7.23
C LEU A 256 9.81 7.24 -6.64
N ASN A 257 8.59 7.01 -7.14
CA ASN A 257 7.37 7.67 -6.64
C ASN A 257 6.99 7.28 -5.20
N THR A 258 7.62 6.25 -4.63
CA THR A 258 7.35 5.75 -3.28
C THR A 258 8.21 6.42 -2.21
N LEU A 259 9.26 7.16 -2.59
CA LEU A 259 10.20 7.76 -1.66
C LEU A 259 10.06 9.28 -1.62
N VAL A 260 10.01 9.83 -0.41
CA VAL A 260 9.94 11.28 -0.21
C VAL A 260 11.30 11.80 0.23
N ALA A 261 11.85 12.74 -0.55
CA ALA A 261 13.09 13.46 -0.25
C ALA A 261 14.27 12.54 0.17
N PRO A 262 14.73 11.61 -0.70
CA PRO A 262 15.95 10.84 -0.44
C PRO A 262 17.17 11.76 -0.39
N ARG A 263 18.07 11.50 0.57
CA ARG A 263 19.24 12.34 0.82
C ARG A 263 20.35 11.59 1.56
N ILE A 264 21.57 12.07 1.42
CA ILE A 264 22.73 11.60 2.18
C ILE A 264 22.69 12.23 3.58
N SER A 265 22.83 11.41 4.61
CA SER A 265 22.90 11.85 6.01
C SER A 265 24.34 11.82 6.51
N ALA A 266 25.27 12.39 5.74
CA ALA A 266 26.63 12.64 6.19
C ALA A 266 26.63 13.94 7.00
N ASP A 267 27.31 13.97 8.14
CA ASP A 267 27.54 15.21 8.89
C ASP A 267 28.12 16.23 7.92
N LEU A 268 27.45 17.39 7.75
CA LEU A 268 28.09 18.48 7.02
C LEU A 268 29.37 18.82 7.76
N ASN A 269 30.48 18.87 7.03
CA ASN A 269 31.77 19.22 7.60
C ASN A 269 31.64 20.56 8.33
N ARG A 270 31.71 20.52 9.67
CA ARG A 270 31.62 21.71 10.50
C ARG A 270 32.96 22.42 10.35
N PRO A 271 32.98 23.72 10.00
CA PRO A 271 34.25 24.43 9.90
C PRO A 271 34.89 24.51 11.29
N GLU A 272 35.98 23.78 11.47
CA GLU A 272 36.81 23.83 12.68
C GLU A 272 38.00 24.76 12.44
N ILE A 273 38.27 25.66 13.39
CA ILE A 273 39.48 26.47 13.37
C ILE A 273 40.60 25.65 13.98
N ILE A 274 41.49 25.13 13.14
CA ILE A 274 42.70 24.43 13.59
C ILE A 274 43.75 25.48 13.88
N ILE A 275 44.03 25.72 15.16
CA ILE A 275 45.18 26.54 15.58
C ILE A 275 46.40 25.63 15.51
N THR A 276 47.31 25.91 14.57
CA THR A 276 48.60 25.22 14.41
C THR A 276 49.72 26.09 14.95
#